data_AF-A0A1I2B969-F1
#
_entry.id   AF-A0A1I2B969-F1
#
_cell.length_a   1.000
_cell.length_b   1.000
_cell.length_c   1.000
_cell.angle_alpha   90.00
_cell.angle_beta   90.00
_cell.angle_gamma   90.00
#
_symmetry.space_group_name_H-M   'P 1'
#
loop_
_entity.id
_entity.type
_entity.pdbx_description
1 polymer ?
#
loop_
_entity_poly.entity_id
_entity_poly.type
_entity_poly.pdbx_seq_one_letter_code
_entity_poly.pdbx_strand_id
1 'polypeptide(L)'
;MTSAEQMPFTLTADEQADVERRVAELHECGYATVDQHVDRDGTVLKPGRRIRHAGHRYVEAILRGTGYIVAVTEKPDSAWSRVYGMPDVEMVTVYDTDHFGGRLATVAQYHVAVVEAGEAR
;
A
#
# COMPACT_ATOMS: atom_id res chain seq x y z
N MET A 1 -22.60 14.06 4.94
CA MET A 1 -21.57 14.48 3.97
C MET A 1 -20.23 14.34 4.64
N THR A 2 -19.59 13.17 4.48
CA THR A 2 -18.23 12.92 4.95
C THR A 2 -17.28 13.66 4.03
N SER A 3 -16.45 14.55 4.58
CA SER A 3 -15.37 15.21 3.83
C SER A 3 -14.54 14.15 3.13
N ALA A 4 -14.34 14.29 1.82
CA ALA A 4 -13.28 13.55 1.13
C ALA A 4 -11.98 13.93 1.84
N GLU A 5 -11.41 12.99 2.60
CA GLU A 5 -10.12 13.15 3.26
C GLU A 5 -9.12 13.42 2.13
N GLN A 6 -8.65 14.67 2.02
CA GLN A 6 -7.71 15.04 0.97
C GLN A 6 -6.44 14.23 1.20
N MET A 7 -6.02 13.48 0.18
CA MET A 7 -4.76 12.76 0.23
C MET A 7 -3.62 13.76 0.45
N PRO A 8 -2.63 13.45 1.32
CA PRO A 8 -1.51 14.34 1.60
C PRO A 8 -0.49 14.41 0.44
N PHE A 9 -0.86 13.94 -0.73
CA PHE A 9 -0.08 13.90 -1.96
C PHE A 9 -0.98 14.19 -3.16
N THR A 10 -0.37 14.59 -4.27
CA THR A 10 -1.04 14.74 -5.55
C THR A 10 -0.45 13.73 -6.52
N LEU A 11 -1.32 13.01 -7.22
CA LEU A 11 -0.94 12.16 -8.34
C LEU A 11 -1.03 12.99 -9.62
N THR A 12 -0.05 12.83 -10.49
CA THR A 12 -0.14 13.25 -11.89
C THR A 12 -1.21 12.43 -12.62
N ALA A 13 -1.64 12.88 -13.80
CA ALA A 13 -2.61 12.13 -14.61
C ALA A 13 -2.06 10.74 -14.99
N ASP A 14 -0.77 10.65 -15.30
CA ASP A 14 -0.10 9.39 -15.64
C ASP A 14 -0.02 8.45 -14.42
N GLU A 15 0.28 8.98 -13.24
CA GLU A 15 0.25 8.20 -11.99
C GLU A 15 -1.17 7.73 -11.65
N GLN A 16 -2.18 8.57 -11.84
CA GLN A 16 -3.58 8.17 -11.63
C GLN A 16 -3.99 7.02 -12.57
N ALA A 17 -3.62 7.11 -13.86
CA ALA A 17 -3.87 6.04 -14.82
C ALA A 17 -3.11 4.75 -14.46
N ASP A 18 -1.88 4.86 -13.95
CA ASP A 18 -1.11 3.69 -13.51
C ASP A 18 -1.70 3.04 -12.25
N VAL A 19 -2.23 3.83 -11.31
CA VAL A 19 -2.99 3.31 -10.15
C VAL A 19 -4.21 2.51 -10.61
N GLU A 20 -5.00 3.06 -11.54
CA GLU A 20 -6.19 2.39 -12.09
C GLU A 20 -5.83 1.08 -12.77
N ARG A 21 -4.75 1.07 -13.58
CA ARG A 21 -4.23 -0.14 -14.23
C ARG A 21 -3.83 -1.21 -13.21
N ARG A 22 -3.05 -0.85 -12.18
CA ARG A 22 -2.59 -1.80 -11.14
C ARG A 22 -3.74 -2.37 -10.33
N VAL A 23 -4.74 -1.55 -10.00
CA VAL A 23 -5.94 -2.03 -9.30
C VAL A 23 -6.73 -2.99 -10.18
N ALA A 24 -6.88 -2.70 -11.47
CA ALA A 24 -7.52 -3.62 -12.42
C ALA A 24 -6.79 -4.96 -12.52
N GLU A 25 -5.45 -4.96 -12.59
CA GLU A 25 -4.63 -6.18 -12.60
C GLU A 25 -4.84 -7.02 -11.33
N LEU A 26 -4.96 -6.37 -10.16
CA LEU A 26 -5.28 -7.05 -8.90
C LEU A 26 -6.69 -7.63 -8.92
N HIS A 27 -7.67 -6.92 -9.49
CA HIS A 27 -9.03 -7.42 -9.66
C HIS A 27 -9.09 -8.65 -10.57
N GLU A 28 -8.33 -8.66 -11.67
CA GLU A 28 -8.18 -9.83 -12.54
C GLU A 28 -7.59 -11.03 -11.79
N CYS A 29 -6.72 -10.78 -10.81
CA CYS A 29 -6.17 -11.79 -9.91
C CYS A 29 -7.12 -12.20 -8.78
N GLY A 30 -8.33 -11.65 -8.71
CA GLY A 30 -9.35 -11.97 -7.73
C GLY A 30 -9.21 -11.24 -6.39
N TYR A 31 -8.44 -10.15 -6.34
CA TYR A 31 -8.46 -9.22 -5.21
C TYR A 31 -9.66 -8.27 -5.33
N ALA A 32 -10.19 -7.82 -4.19
CA ALA A 32 -11.25 -6.81 -4.13
C ALA A 32 -10.74 -5.57 -3.39
N THR A 33 -11.08 -4.38 -3.88
CA THR A 33 -10.75 -3.13 -3.17
C THR A 33 -11.55 -3.03 -1.87
N VAL A 34 -10.90 -2.58 -0.81
CA VAL A 34 -11.51 -2.31 0.50
C VAL A 34 -11.16 -0.91 0.99
N ASP A 35 -12.00 -0.32 1.82
CA ASP A 35 -11.75 1.01 2.40
C ASP A 35 -10.55 1.00 3.36
N GLN A 36 -10.41 -0.10 4.11
CA GLN A 36 -9.31 -0.32 5.03
C GLN A 36 -9.12 -1.81 5.32
N HIS A 37 -7.88 -2.18 5.67
CA HIS A 37 -7.51 -3.44 6.29
C HIS A 37 -7.06 -3.20 7.73
N VAL A 38 -7.46 -4.06 8.66
CA VAL A 38 -6.98 -4.04 10.05
C VAL A 38 -6.11 -5.27 10.27
N ASP A 39 -4.82 -5.05 10.47
CA ASP A 39 -3.86 -6.12 10.69
C ASP A 39 -3.98 -6.69 12.13
N ARG A 40 -3.32 -7.83 12.38
CA ARG A 40 -3.36 -8.59 13.63
C ARG A 40 -2.94 -7.80 14.87
N ASP A 41 -2.03 -6.85 14.71
CA ASP A 41 -1.57 -5.99 15.79
C ASP A 41 -2.47 -4.76 16.01
N GLY A 42 -3.57 -4.64 15.25
CA GLY A 42 -4.48 -3.51 15.26
C GLY A 42 -4.07 -2.39 14.30
N THR A 43 -3.00 -2.56 13.52
CA THR A 43 -2.57 -1.57 12.53
C THR A 43 -3.60 -1.42 11.44
N VAL A 44 -4.10 -0.19 11.26
CA VAL A 44 -5.03 0.16 10.18
C VAL A 44 -4.27 0.63 8.95
N LEU A 45 -4.51 -0.06 7.84
CA LEU A 45 -4.01 0.25 6.50
C LEU A 45 -5.18 0.76 5.67
N LYS A 46 -5.10 2.02 5.25
CA LYS A 46 -6.12 2.68 4.43
C LYS A 46 -5.46 3.64 3.45
N PRO A 47 -6.12 4.00 2.35
CA PRO A 47 -5.67 5.10 1.50
C PRO A 47 -5.32 6.36 2.32
N GLY A 48 -4.22 7.02 1.97
CA GLY A 48 -3.67 8.18 2.69
C GLY A 48 -2.77 7.83 3.88
N ARG A 49 -2.70 6.55 4.30
CA ARG A 49 -1.81 6.12 5.38
C ARG A 49 -0.35 6.15 4.93
N ARG A 50 0.53 6.73 5.75
CA ARG A 50 1.98 6.76 5.50
C ARG A 50 2.63 5.46 5.93
N ILE A 51 3.49 4.93 5.08
CA ILE A 51 4.19 3.66 5.27
C ILE A 51 5.66 3.80 4.92
N ARG A 52 6.44 2.82 5.35
CA ARG A 52 7.80 2.54 4.87
C ARG A 52 7.92 1.06 4.54
N HIS A 53 8.82 0.71 3.64
CA HIS A 53 9.11 -0.70 3.36
C HIS A 53 9.78 -1.37 4.58
N ALA A 54 9.20 -2.47 5.06
CA ALA A 54 9.75 -3.34 6.09
C ALA A 54 10.18 -4.67 5.45
N GLY A 55 11.44 -5.09 5.64
CA GLY A 55 11.87 -6.46 5.29
C GLY A 55 12.84 -6.64 4.13
N HIS A 56 13.26 -5.59 3.41
CA HIS A 56 14.35 -5.73 2.43
C HIS A 56 15.72 -5.53 3.08
N ARG A 57 16.65 -6.47 2.90
CA ARG A 57 18.06 -6.36 3.38
C ARG A 57 18.88 -5.29 2.65
N TYR A 58 18.24 -4.51 1.77
CA TYR A 58 18.84 -3.36 1.10
C TYR A 58 18.63 -2.13 1.97
N VAL A 59 19.71 -1.65 2.57
CA VAL A 59 19.78 -0.46 3.44
C VAL A 59 19.05 0.75 2.84
N GLU A 60 19.07 0.91 1.51
CA GLU A 60 18.43 2.03 0.82
C GLU A 60 16.89 1.94 0.80
N ALA A 61 16.32 0.74 0.66
CA ALA A 61 14.87 0.53 0.70
C ALA A 61 14.29 0.75 2.11
N ILE A 62 15.08 0.39 3.14
CA ILE A 62 14.74 0.62 4.55
C ILE A 62 14.78 2.12 4.91
N LEU A 63 15.78 2.86 4.41
CA LEU A 63 16.06 4.23 4.86
C LEU A 63 15.39 5.34 4.03
N ARG A 64 14.91 5.06 2.81
CA ARG A 64 14.39 6.11 1.90
C ARG A 64 13.03 5.82 1.26
N GLY A 65 12.51 4.61 1.42
CA GLY A 65 11.24 4.19 0.82
C GLY A 65 10.03 4.52 1.67
N THR A 66 9.82 5.79 2.05
CA THR A 66 8.54 6.23 2.64
C THR A 66 7.57 6.64 1.55
N GLY A 67 6.30 6.37 1.78
CA GLY A 67 5.24 6.67 0.83
C GLY A 67 3.87 6.62 1.47
N TYR A 68 2.85 6.72 0.63
CA TYR A 68 1.46 6.64 1.04
C TYR A 68 0.75 5.51 0.34
N ILE A 69 -0.19 4.89 1.04
CA ILE A 69 -1.15 3.98 0.45
C ILE A 69 -2.11 4.78 -0.43
N VAL A 70 -2.33 4.34 -1.66
CA VAL A 70 -3.31 4.89 -2.60
C VAL A 70 -4.56 4.01 -2.65
N ALA A 71 -4.37 2.68 -2.67
CA ALA A 71 -5.45 1.71 -2.67
C ALA A 71 -5.07 0.50 -1.81
N VAL A 72 -6.08 -0.12 -1.18
CA VAL A 72 -5.95 -1.37 -0.45
C VAL A 72 -6.85 -2.40 -1.10
N THR A 73 -6.32 -3.61 -1.31
CA THR A 73 -7.07 -4.72 -1.88
C THR A 73 -6.85 -5.99 -1.06
N GLU A 74 -7.88 -6.83 -0.99
CA GLU A 74 -7.85 -8.09 -0.24
C GLU A 74 -8.30 -9.26 -1.10
N LYS A 75 -7.69 -10.41 -0.87
CA LYS A 75 -8.14 -11.71 -1.36
C LYS A 75 -8.23 -12.70 -0.19
N PRO A 76 -9.41 -12.93 0.39
CA PRO A 76 -9.57 -13.72 1.61
C PRO A 76 -9.37 -15.23 1.40
N ASP A 77 -9.53 -15.74 0.17
CA ASP A 77 -9.29 -17.15 -0.19
C ASP A 77 -8.12 -17.28 -1.19
N SER A 78 -6.93 -16.88 -0.74
CA SER A 78 -5.68 -17.07 -1.47
C SER A 78 -4.87 -18.26 -0.89
N ALA A 79 -3.88 -18.75 -1.64
CA ALA A 79 -2.94 -19.74 -1.11
C ALA A 79 -2.22 -19.22 0.15
N TRP A 80 -1.88 -17.93 0.17
CA TRP A 80 -1.36 -17.24 1.37
C TRP A 80 -2.35 -17.35 2.53
N SER A 81 -3.63 -17.04 2.29
CA SER A 81 -4.66 -17.07 3.34
C SER A 81 -4.86 -18.46 3.94
N ARG A 82 -4.76 -19.51 3.13
CA ARG A 82 -4.84 -20.90 3.60
C ARG A 82 -3.63 -21.31 4.44
N VAL A 83 -2.45 -20.80 4.12
CA VAL A 83 -1.20 -21.11 4.85
C VAL A 83 -1.10 -20.32 6.14
N TYR A 84 -1.40 -19.03 6.11
CA TYR A 84 -1.13 -18.11 7.22
C TYR A 84 -2.38 -17.75 8.03
N GLY A 85 -3.59 -18.08 7.57
CA GLY A 85 -4.84 -17.79 8.28
C GLY A 85 -5.19 -16.30 8.34
N MET A 86 -4.89 -15.55 7.27
CA MET A 86 -5.24 -14.14 7.14
C MET A 86 -5.45 -13.76 5.67
N PRO A 87 -6.26 -12.72 5.36
CA PRO A 87 -6.40 -12.26 3.98
C PRO A 87 -5.05 -11.95 3.35
N ASP A 88 -4.94 -12.25 2.06
CA ASP A 88 -3.84 -11.77 1.23
C ASP A 88 -4.12 -10.32 0.87
N VAL A 89 -3.22 -9.41 1.23
CA VAL A 89 -3.45 -7.97 1.16
C VAL A 89 -2.36 -7.33 0.32
N GLU A 90 -2.78 -6.74 -0.78
CA GLU A 90 -1.93 -5.99 -1.71
C GLU A 90 -2.34 -4.53 -1.71
N MET A 91 -1.35 -3.64 -1.73
CA MET A 91 -1.56 -2.20 -1.72
C MET A 91 -0.88 -1.55 -2.91
N VAL A 92 -1.55 -0.58 -3.52
CA VAL A 92 -0.90 0.35 -4.45
C VAL A 92 -0.39 1.52 -3.62
N THR A 93 0.89 1.84 -3.75
CA THR A 93 1.57 2.86 -2.94
C THR A 93 2.28 3.87 -3.84
N VAL A 94 2.34 5.12 -3.37
CA VAL A 94 3.13 6.18 -3.99
C VAL A 94 4.25 6.58 -3.04
N TYR A 95 5.49 6.38 -3.46
CA TYR A 95 6.67 6.75 -2.68
C TYR A 95 7.02 8.23 -2.86
N ASP A 96 7.68 8.80 -1.86
CA ASP A 96 8.13 10.19 -1.87
C ASP A 96 9.25 10.42 -2.89
N THR A 97 9.98 9.35 -3.26
CA THR A 97 11.06 9.37 -4.25
C THR A 97 10.87 8.24 -5.25
N ASP A 98 11.41 8.41 -6.46
CA ASP A 98 11.35 7.40 -7.51
C ASP A 98 12.02 6.10 -7.06
N HIS A 99 11.35 4.99 -7.29
CA HIS A 99 11.81 3.65 -6.99
C HIS A 99 11.70 2.77 -8.25
N PHE A 100 12.83 2.34 -8.81
CA PHE A 100 12.88 1.41 -9.95
C PHE A 100 11.94 1.76 -11.13
N GLY A 101 11.98 3.00 -11.62
CA GLY A 101 11.25 3.41 -12.82
C GLY A 101 9.95 4.20 -12.58
N GLY A 102 9.62 4.50 -11.32
CA GLY A 102 8.56 5.46 -10.98
C GLY A 102 8.29 5.52 -9.48
N ARG A 103 7.35 6.37 -9.05
CA ARG A 103 6.96 6.47 -7.63
C ARG A 103 5.99 5.40 -7.19
N LEU A 104 5.28 4.77 -8.13
CA LEU A 104 4.22 3.82 -7.83
C LEU A 104 4.72 2.38 -7.72
N ALA A 105 4.25 1.68 -6.70
CA ALA A 105 4.50 0.25 -6.53
C ALA A 105 3.22 -0.49 -6.09
N THR A 106 3.24 -1.80 -6.30
CA THR A 106 2.29 -2.73 -5.66
C THR A 106 3.08 -3.48 -4.61
N VAL A 107 2.59 -3.51 -3.37
CA VAL A 107 3.32 -4.10 -2.24
C VAL A 107 2.36 -4.81 -1.29
N ALA A 108 2.76 -6.01 -0.88
CA ALA A 108 2.00 -6.79 0.08
C ALA A 108 2.10 -6.19 1.48
N GLN A 109 1.06 -6.38 2.28
CA GLN A 109 0.97 -5.83 3.64
C GLN A 109 2.16 -6.18 4.54
N TYR A 110 2.64 -7.42 4.50
CA TYR A 110 3.73 -7.89 5.36
C TYR A 110 5.10 -7.30 4.98
N HIS A 111 5.18 -6.53 3.89
CA HIS A 111 6.36 -5.81 3.44
C HIS A 111 6.38 -4.34 3.87
N VAL A 112 5.43 -3.87 4.67
CA VAL A 112 5.38 -2.46 5.11
C VAL A 112 5.28 -2.33 6.62
N ALA A 113 5.73 -1.19 7.12
CA ALA A 113 5.42 -0.71 8.46
C ALA A 113 4.75 0.66 8.33
N VAL A 114 3.75 0.93 9.16
CA VAL A 114 3.19 2.27 9.27
C VAL A 114 4.21 3.21 9.89
N VAL A 115 4.27 4.44 9.38
CA VAL A 115 5.06 5.52 9.98
C VAL A 115 4.13 6.29 10.93
N GLU A 116 4.45 6.31 12.23
CA GLU A 116 3.67 7.08 13.20
C GLU A 116 3.77 8.58 12.94
N ALA A 117 2.69 9.31 13.24
CA ALA A 117 2.66 10.76 13.13
C ALA A 117 3.63 11.37 14.16
N GLY A 118 4.84 11.68 13.74
CA GLY A 118 5.91 12.22 14.60
C GLY A 118 7.27 11.57 14.38
N GLU A 119 7.33 10.42 13.73
CA GLU A 119 8.57 9.72 13.41
C GLU A 119 8.97 9.99 11.95
N ALA A 120 9.47 11.19 11.70
CA ALA A 120 10.23 11.48 10.48
C ALA A 120 11.72 11.40 10.80
N ARG A 121 12.31 10.20 10.83
CA ARG A 121 13.76 9.99 10.72
C ARG A 121 14.11 8.66 10.06
#